data_AF-A0A9K3ITW1-F1
#
_entry.id   AF-A0A9K3ITW1-F1
#
_cell.length_a   1.000
_cell.length_b   1.000
_cell.length_c   1.000
_cell.angle_alpha   90.00
_cell.angle_beta   90.00
_cell.angle_gamma   90.00
#
_symmetry.space_group_name_H-M   'P 1'
#
loop_
_entity.id
_entity.type
_entity.pdbx_description
1 polymer ?
#
loop_
_entity_poly.entity_id
_entity_poly.type
_entity_poly.pdbx_seq_one_letter_code
_entity_poly.pdbx_strand_id
1 'polypeptide(L)'
;MNDPSACREILRGVGTPFETARARGLSRQNLQSQLASMLVGGFIVVNAIMEDYNALVRREEETIRLRAQAESMMKTAQAAEMHLEKERAAFEKLKQTERWAASADLEQVRSLAKLLTEERKLWKEACARENEKLFRLHPVLNNLKATNAALVKEKTTTEAAVKEAEAHGAAMLRRSLQMRMLIAPGIHGEVTSRATEAETRARQAEGVRDGLATSLAQVTDDHAWMRQHGIGHIVEAILDAPENAVAVTDMNERAYWAGFKAGYNKCLNDVNPFCGSKFTDERSGFHGVDTEAAFDAAVDAYNKLSIPSLDRIETCLEAEDYVDHLHMLFNPVKEGEGTGGAYAE
;
A
#
# COMPACT_ATOMS: atom_id res chain seq x y z
N MET A 1 33.91 33.13 -64.69
CA MET A 1 34.02 32.87 -63.24
C MET A 1 33.38 34.04 -62.52
N ASN A 2 32.07 34.00 -62.25
CA ASN A 2 31.32 35.11 -61.64
C ASN A 2 30.53 34.60 -60.43
N ASP A 3 31.21 33.95 -59.48
CA ASP A 3 30.62 33.68 -58.17
C ASP A 3 31.23 34.65 -57.13
N PRO A 4 30.47 35.62 -56.61
CA PRO A 4 30.92 36.57 -55.59
C PRO A 4 31.23 35.92 -54.23
N SER A 5 30.87 34.65 -54.01
CA SER A 5 31.09 33.92 -52.76
C SER A 5 32.59 33.69 -52.48
N ALA A 6 33.37 33.35 -53.51
CA ALA A 6 34.80 33.07 -53.40
C ALA A 6 35.61 34.30 -52.93
N CYS A 7 35.21 35.51 -53.33
CA CYS A 7 35.84 36.75 -52.87
C CYS A 7 35.58 37.02 -51.38
N ARG A 8 34.42 36.58 -50.86
CA ARG A 8 34.02 36.80 -49.46
C ARG A 8 34.85 35.93 -48.49
N GLU A 9 35.18 34.72 -48.92
CA GLU A 9 36.02 33.77 -48.18
C GLU A 9 37.50 34.21 -48.17
N ILE A 10 38.02 34.70 -49.30
CA ILE A 10 39.40 35.22 -49.43
C ILE A 10 39.61 36.50 -48.60
N LEU A 11 38.59 37.37 -48.53
CA LEU A 11 38.68 38.64 -47.80
C LEU A 11 38.37 38.50 -46.30
N ARG A 12 38.15 37.28 -45.77
CA ARG A 12 37.88 37.01 -44.34
C ARG A 12 36.80 37.93 -43.75
N GLY A 13 35.77 38.27 -44.52
CA GLY A 13 34.69 39.16 -44.08
C GLY A 13 34.94 40.66 -44.27
N VAL A 14 36.06 41.08 -44.87
CA VAL A 14 36.25 42.46 -45.33
C VAL A 14 35.46 42.65 -46.63
N GLY A 15 34.53 43.60 -46.66
CA GLY A 15 33.67 43.86 -47.82
C GLY A 15 34.47 44.07 -49.11
N THR A 16 33.91 43.64 -50.24
CA THR A 16 34.53 43.82 -51.56
C THR A 16 34.73 45.31 -51.88
N PRO A 17 35.69 45.68 -52.74
CA PRO A 17 35.89 47.07 -53.16
C PRO A 17 34.60 47.77 -53.62
N PHE A 18 33.71 47.03 -54.30
CA PHE A 18 32.38 47.49 -54.70
C PHE A 18 31.45 47.77 -53.51
N GLU A 19 31.40 46.89 -52.51
CA GLU A 19 30.62 47.09 -51.28
C GLU A 19 31.15 48.28 -50.46
N THR A 20 32.47 48.46 -50.38
CA THR A 20 33.05 49.67 -49.77
C THR A 20 32.73 50.93 -50.55
N ALA A 21 32.70 50.90 -51.88
CA ALA A 21 32.31 52.04 -52.71
C ALA A 21 30.82 52.37 -52.55
N ARG A 22 29.96 51.35 -52.53
CA ARG A 22 28.52 51.47 -52.23
C ARG A 22 28.30 52.06 -50.83
N ALA A 23 29.03 51.59 -49.83
CA ALA A 23 28.96 52.11 -48.46
C ALA A 23 29.42 53.58 -48.38
N ARG A 24 30.46 53.96 -49.13
CA ARG A 24 30.93 55.36 -49.22
C ARG A 24 29.93 56.29 -49.93
N GLY A 25 29.05 55.75 -50.77
CA GLY A 25 27.98 56.50 -51.42
C GLY A 25 26.74 56.73 -50.55
N LEU A 26 26.67 56.11 -49.36
CA LEU A 26 25.57 56.33 -48.42
C LEU A 26 25.75 57.65 -47.66
N SER A 27 24.64 58.27 -47.29
CA SER A 27 24.67 59.39 -46.37
C SER A 27 25.24 58.95 -45.01
N ARG A 28 25.86 59.88 -44.28
CA ARG A 28 26.42 59.63 -42.94
C ARG A 28 25.39 59.02 -41.98
N GLN A 29 24.13 59.43 -42.11
CA GLN A 29 23.02 58.96 -41.29
C GLN A 29 22.67 57.49 -41.58
N ASN A 30 22.71 57.06 -42.84
CA ASN A 30 22.46 55.68 -43.23
C ASN A 30 23.60 54.73 -42.79
N LEU A 31 24.85 55.19 -42.86
CA LEU A 31 26.01 54.45 -42.32
C LEU A 31 25.90 54.24 -40.81
N GLN A 32 25.53 55.29 -40.06
CA GLN A 32 25.30 55.20 -38.62
C GLN A 32 24.16 54.22 -38.29
N SER A 33 23.06 54.26 -39.04
CA SER A 33 21.93 53.35 -38.86
C SER A 33 22.31 51.87 -39.12
N GLN A 34 23.06 51.59 -40.19
CA GLN A 34 23.53 50.22 -40.47
C GLN A 34 24.49 49.70 -39.40
N LEU A 35 25.43 50.54 -38.94
CA LEU A 35 26.35 50.16 -37.87
C LEU A 35 25.60 49.89 -36.56
N ALA A 36 24.64 50.75 -36.20
CA ALA A 36 23.82 50.56 -35.00
C ALA A 36 23.01 49.25 -35.07
N SER A 37 22.40 48.95 -36.22
CA SER A 37 21.64 47.70 -36.41
C SER A 37 22.52 46.45 -36.26
N MET A 38 23.72 46.43 -36.85
CA MET A 38 24.66 45.31 -36.69
C MET A 38 25.13 45.13 -35.24
N LEU A 39 25.44 46.23 -34.54
CA LEU A 39 25.86 46.17 -33.16
C LEU A 39 24.74 45.66 -32.25
N VAL A 40 23.53 46.22 -32.37
CA VAL A 40 22.37 45.79 -31.59
C VAL A 40 22.04 44.32 -31.86
N GLY A 41 22.04 43.89 -33.12
CA GLY A 41 21.84 42.49 -33.48
C GLY A 41 22.89 41.56 -32.84
N GLY A 42 24.16 41.96 -32.84
CA GLY A 42 25.24 41.23 -32.17
C GLY A 42 25.05 41.14 -30.65
N PHE A 43 24.68 42.25 -30.00
CA PHE A 43 24.41 42.28 -28.55
C PHE A 43 23.20 41.42 -28.16
N ILE A 44 22.13 41.37 -28.98
CA ILE A 44 20.98 40.50 -28.73
C ILE A 44 21.41 39.03 -28.74
N VAL A 45 22.20 38.61 -29.72
CA VAL A 45 22.70 37.23 -29.81
C VAL A 45 23.61 36.90 -28.63
N VAL A 46 24.50 37.82 -28.23
CA VAL A 46 25.36 37.63 -27.06
C VAL A 46 24.54 37.52 -25.76
N ASN A 47 23.52 38.35 -25.58
CA ASN A 47 22.64 38.27 -24.41
C ASN A 47 21.86 36.95 -24.37
N ALA A 48 21.34 36.48 -25.51
CA ALA A 48 20.66 35.19 -25.59
C ALA A 48 21.60 34.04 -25.18
N ILE A 49 22.84 34.03 -25.68
CA ILE A 49 23.85 33.04 -25.29
C ILE A 49 24.16 33.10 -23.79
N MET A 50 24.28 34.30 -23.22
CA MET A 50 24.53 34.47 -21.78
C MET A 50 23.35 33.97 -20.93
N GLU A 51 22.11 34.21 -21.36
CA GLU A 51 20.92 33.72 -20.66
C GLU A 51 20.81 32.20 -20.72
N ASP A 52 21.10 31.59 -21.87
CA ASP A 52 21.19 30.14 -22.02
C ASP A 52 22.29 29.54 -21.12
N TYR A 53 23.46 30.18 -21.07
CA TYR A 53 24.56 29.74 -20.19
C TYR A 53 24.15 29.81 -18.72
N ASN A 54 23.51 30.90 -18.28
CA ASN A 54 23.02 31.03 -16.92
C ASN A 54 21.93 30.00 -16.59
N ALA A 55 21.07 29.64 -17.55
CA ALA A 55 20.08 28.59 -17.39
C ALA A 55 20.74 27.21 -17.24
N LEU A 56 21.82 26.94 -17.99
CA LEU A 56 22.62 25.72 -17.84
C LEU A 56 23.29 25.64 -16.47
N VAL A 57 23.87 26.74 -15.98
CA VAL A 57 24.48 26.80 -14.64
C VAL A 57 23.46 26.47 -13.55
N ARG A 58 22.25 27.04 -13.60
CA ARG A 58 21.19 26.71 -12.62
C ARG A 58 20.81 25.23 -12.66
N ARG A 59 20.69 24.64 -13.85
CA ARG A 59 20.42 23.20 -13.99
C ARG A 59 21.56 22.36 -13.41
N GLU A 60 22.81 22.74 -13.64
CA GLU A 60 23.96 22.04 -13.06
C GLU A 60 23.92 22.06 -11.52
N GLU A 61 23.67 23.23 -10.92
CA GLU A 61 23.50 23.37 -9.46
C GLU A 61 22.36 22.50 -8.92
N GLU A 62 21.21 22.46 -9.61
CA GLU A 62 20.08 21.60 -9.25
C GLU A 62 20.45 20.11 -9.34
N THR A 63 21.17 19.70 -10.39
CA THR A 63 21.61 18.30 -10.52
C THR A 63 22.59 17.91 -9.40
N ILE A 64 23.49 18.80 -9.00
CA ILE A 64 24.41 18.58 -7.87
C ILE A 64 23.61 18.44 -6.58
N ARG A 65 22.62 19.32 -6.34
CA ARG A 65 21.74 19.26 -5.16
C ARG A 65 20.96 17.95 -5.10
N LEU A 66 20.34 17.54 -6.21
CA LEU A 66 19.59 16.29 -6.30
C LEU A 66 20.49 15.07 -6.09
N ARG A 67 21.73 15.09 -6.61
CA ARG A 67 22.70 14.02 -6.37
C ARG A 67 23.07 13.90 -4.90
N ALA A 68 23.32 15.03 -4.23
CA ALA A 68 23.60 15.05 -2.79
C ALA A 68 22.42 14.52 -1.96
N GLN A 69 21.19 14.89 -2.32
CA GLN A 69 19.98 14.37 -1.68
C GLN A 69 19.85 12.85 -1.90
N ALA A 70 20.06 12.36 -3.13
CA ALA A 70 20.03 10.94 -3.45
C ALA A 70 21.10 10.15 -2.68
N GLU A 71 22.32 10.67 -2.56
CA GLU A 71 23.39 10.05 -1.76
C GLU A 71 23.03 9.99 -0.26
N SER A 72 22.40 11.04 0.27
CA SER A 72 21.89 11.03 1.65
C SER A 72 20.82 9.95 1.84
N MET A 73 19.87 9.85 0.91
CA MET A 73 18.83 8.82 0.94
C MET A 73 19.43 7.42 0.83
N MET A 74 20.42 7.23 -0.04
CA MET A 74 21.12 5.95 -0.19
C MET A 74 21.84 5.53 1.09
N LYS A 75 22.51 6.47 1.78
CA LYS A 75 23.15 6.20 3.09
C LYS A 75 22.11 5.79 4.13
N THR A 76 20.95 6.44 4.17
CA THR A 76 19.87 6.05 5.10
C THR A 76 19.29 4.68 4.76
N ALA A 77 19.12 4.36 3.47
CA ALA A 77 18.64 3.06 3.02
C ALA A 77 19.63 1.94 3.38
N GLN A 78 20.93 2.16 3.17
CA GLN A 78 21.98 1.22 3.55
C GLN A 78 22.03 0.99 5.07
N ALA A 79 21.83 2.04 5.87
CA ALA A 79 21.74 1.91 7.33
C ALA A 79 20.51 1.09 7.76
N ALA A 80 19.36 1.30 7.11
CA ALA A 80 18.15 0.53 7.35
C ALA A 80 18.30 -0.94 6.93
N GLU A 81 18.96 -1.22 5.79
CA GLU A 81 19.25 -2.58 5.32
C GLU A 81 20.14 -3.33 6.32
N MET A 82 21.24 -2.72 6.77
CA MET A 82 22.09 -3.30 7.82
C MET A 82 21.32 -3.55 9.13
N HIS A 83 20.34 -2.72 9.46
CA HIS A 83 19.48 -2.94 10.63
C HIS A 83 18.58 -4.16 10.45
N LEU A 84 17.90 -4.26 9.31
CA LEU A 84 17.04 -5.39 8.98
C LEU A 84 17.81 -6.71 8.93
N GLU A 85 19.04 -6.71 8.42
CA GLU A 85 19.90 -7.90 8.45
C GLU A 85 20.23 -8.36 9.88
N LYS A 86 20.51 -7.41 10.79
CA LYS A 86 20.74 -7.72 12.22
C LYS A 86 19.49 -8.28 12.88
N GLU A 87 18.33 -7.68 12.63
CA GLU A 87 17.05 -8.16 13.17
C GLU A 87 16.71 -9.55 12.64
N ARG A 88 16.93 -9.80 11.33
CA ARG A 88 16.75 -11.11 10.72
C ARG A 88 17.67 -12.16 11.35
N ALA A 89 18.93 -11.82 11.60
CA ALA A 89 19.87 -12.71 12.28
C ALA A 89 19.46 -12.99 13.73
N ALA A 90 18.93 -11.99 14.45
CA ALA A 90 18.41 -12.17 15.81
C ALA A 90 17.16 -13.07 15.81
N PHE A 91 16.26 -12.88 14.85
CA PHE A 91 15.07 -13.70 14.69
C PHE A 91 15.39 -15.18 14.40
N GLU A 92 16.35 -15.45 13.50
CA GLU A 92 16.76 -16.83 13.22
C GLU A 92 17.43 -17.50 14.44
N LYS A 93 18.16 -16.74 15.28
CA LYS A 93 18.65 -17.26 16.58
C LYS A 93 17.51 -17.62 17.51
N LEU A 94 16.49 -16.77 17.63
CA LEU A 94 15.30 -17.05 18.45
C LEU A 94 14.59 -18.32 17.97
N LYS A 95 14.37 -18.44 16.66
CA LYS A 95 13.76 -19.64 16.05
C LYS A 95 14.57 -20.91 16.33
N GLN A 96 15.90 -20.84 16.35
CA GLN A 96 16.74 -21.97 16.76
C GLN A 96 16.54 -22.32 18.24
N THR A 97 16.48 -21.32 19.13
CA THR A 97 16.23 -21.56 20.55
C THR A 97 14.83 -22.16 20.81
N GLU A 98 13.80 -21.69 20.11
CA GLU A 98 12.45 -22.28 20.19
C GLU A 98 12.43 -23.72 19.70
N ARG A 99 13.13 -24.02 18.59
CA ARG A 99 13.26 -25.40 18.10
C ARG A 99 13.97 -26.30 19.11
N TRP A 100 15.01 -25.79 19.77
CA TRP A 100 15.70 -26.54 20.83
C TRP A 100 14.80 -26.76 22.05
N ALA A 101 14.04 -25.75 22.48
CA ALA A 101 13.06 -25.90 23.56
C ALA A 101 11.98 -26.93 23.22
N ALA A 102 11.39 -26.85 22.01
CA ALA A 102 10.41 -27.83 21.55
C ALA A 102 10.98 -29.26 21.45
N SER A 103 12.25 -29.40 21.07
CA SER A 103 12.92 -30.71 21.06
C SER A 103 13.13 -31.24 22.48
N ALA A 104 13.53 -30.39 23.43
CA ALA A 104 13.69 -30.78 24.83
C ALA A 104 12.34 -31.20 25.45
N ASP A 105 11.28 -30.45 25.20
CA ASP A 105 9.92 -30.80 25.64
C ASP A 105 9.45 -32.13 25.03
N LEU A 106 9.71 -32.36 23.74
CA LEU A 106 9.41 -33.62 23.07
C LEU A 106 10.16 -34.79 23.70
N GLU A 107 11.44 -34.63 24.05
CA GLU A 107 12.22 -35.63 24.75
C GLU A 107 11.64 -35.93 26.15
N GLN A 108 11.23 -34.90 26.88
CA GLN A 108 10.58 -35.06 28.18
C GLN A 108 9.23 -35.81 28.06
N VAL A 109 8.42 -35.50 27.05
CA VAL A 109 7.17 -36.24 26.79
C VAL A 109 7.47 -37.70 26.45
N ARG A 110 8.49 -37.96 25.63
CA ARG A 110 8.91 -39.33 25.28
C ARG A 110 9.42 -40.11 26.49
N SER A 111 10.17 -39.50 27.41
CA SER A 111 10.63 -40.16 28.63
C SER A 111 9.47 -40.48 29.57
N LEU A 112 8.53 -39.53 29.75
CA LEU A 112 7.32 -39.76 30.55
C LEU A 112 6.45 -40.87 29.94
N ALA A 113 6.30 -40.93 28.62
CA ALA A 113 5.57 -41.99 27.95
C ALA A 113 6.22 -43.38 28.15
N LYS A 114 7.56 -43.46 28.16
CA LYS A 114 8.29 -44.70 28.47
C LYS A 114 8.03 -45.15 29.92
N LEU A 115 8.17 -44.24 30.89
CA LEU A 115 7.89 -44.53 32.30
C LEU A 115 6.44 -45.00 32.50
N LEU A 116 5.46 -44.34 31.88
CA LEU A 116 4.06 -44.77 31.94
C LEU A 116 3.84 -46.17 31.34
N THR A 117 4.61 -46.54 30.32
CA THR A 117 4.52 -47.87 29.71
C THR A 117 5.11 -48.94 30.62
N GLU A 118 6.25 -48.66 31.26
CA GLU A 118 6.88 -49.53 32.25
C GLU A 118 5.98 -49.73 33.48
N GLU A 119 5.43 -48.66 34.03
CA GLU A 119 4.46 -48.70 35.13
C GLU A 119 3.23 -49.54 34.78
N ARG A 120 2.67 -49.35 33.57
CA ARG A 120 1.54 -50.18 33.09
C ARG A 120 1.91 -51.66 33.02
N LYS A 121 3.14 -52.00 32.65
CA LYS A 121 3.63 -53.38 32.60
C LYS A 121 3.74 -53.96 34.01
N LEU A 122 4.40 -53.24 34.92
CA LEU A 122 4.54 -53.65 36.32
C LEU A 122 3.18 -53.85 37.00
N TRP A 123 2.22 -52.95 36.74
CA TRP A 123 0.86 -53.05 37.25
C TRP A 123 0.13 -54.29 36.72
N LYS A 124 0.25 -54.59 35.41
CA LYS A 124 -0.31 -55.82 34.82
C LYS A 124 0.27 -57.08 35.46
N GLU A 125 1.59 -57.12 35.67
CA GLU A 125 2.25 -58.25 36.34
C GLU A 125 1.80 -58.39 37.80
N ALA A 126 1.62 -57.28 38.53
CA ALA A 126 1.09 -57.29 39.88
C ALA A 126 -0.35 -57.81 39.93
N CYS A 127 -1.22 -57.35 39.03
CA CYS A 127 -2.59 -57.87 38.90
C CYS A 127 -2.61 -59.36 38.57
N ALA A 128 -1.73 -59.83 37.68
CA ALA A 128 -1.63 -61.25 37.34
C ALA A 128 -1.21 -62.10 38.55
N ARG A 129 -0.21 -61.66 39.32
CA ARG A 129 0.21 -62.34 40.56
C ARG A 129 -0.93 -62.42 41.57
N GLU A 130 -1.68 -61.35 41.75
CA GLU A 130 -2.79 -61.34 42.71
C GLU A 130 -3.96 -62.22 42.26
N ASN A 131 -4.27 -62.23 40.96
CA ASN A 131 -5.23 -63.17 40.39
C ASN A 131 -4.80 -64.62 40.59
N GLU A 132 -3.52 -64.94 40.42
CA GLU A 132 -3.01 -66.29 40.66
C GLU A 132 -3.18 -66.72 42.12
N LYS A 133 -2.90 -65.82 43.09
CA LYS A 133 -3.19 -66.08 44.51
C LYS A 133 -4.67 -66.35 44.74
N LEU A 134 -5.56 -65.55 44.16
CA LEU A 134 -7.00 -65.76 44.25
C LEU A 134 -7.41 -67.12 43.66
N PHE A 135 -6.86 -67.49 42.51
CA PHE A 135 -7.08 -68.81 41.90
C PHE A 135 -6.60 -69.96 42.79
N ARG A 136 -5.47 -69.80 43.51
CA ARG A 136 -4.99 -70.80 44.48
C ARG A 136 -5.83 -70.87 45.75
N LEU A 137 -6.36 -69.72 46.20
CA LEU A 137 -7.27 -69.66 47.35
C LEU A 137 -8.66 -70.23 47.02
N HIS A 138 -9.09 -70.20 45.76
CA HIS A 138 -10.40 -70.69 45.34
C HIS A 138 -10.64 -72.20 45.64
N PRO A 139 -9.75 -73.15 45.32
CA PRO A 139 -9.92 -74.55 45.70
C PRO A 139 -9.80 -74.77 47.20
N VAL A 140 -8.96 -74.00 47.91
CA VAL A 140 -8.89 -74.04 49.39
C VAL A 140 -10.23 -73.58 49.99
N LEU A 141 -10.81 -72.50 49.49
CA LEU A 141 -12.14 -72.02 49.88
C LEU A 141 -13.22 -73.05 49.55
N ASN A 142 -13.15 -73.72 48.41
CA ASN A 142 -14.10 -74.76 48.04
C ASN A 142 -13.97 -76.00 48.92
N ASN A 143 -12.74 -76.42 49.27
CA ASN A 143 -12.50 -77.48 50.24
C ASN A 143 -13.01 -77.08 51.62
N LEU A 144 -12.73 -75.85 52.07
CA LEU A 144 -13.26 -75.33 53.34
C LEU A 144 -14.79 -75.24 53.32
N LYS A 145 -15.42 -74.88 52.19
CA LYS A 145 -16.88 -74.93 52.01
C LYS A 145 -17.39 -76.37 52.06
N ALA A 146 -16.69 -77.33 51.48
CA ALA A 146 -17.07 -78.74 51.53
C ALA A 146 -16.91 -79.34 52.93
N THR A 147 -15.83 -79.02 53.65
CA THR A 147 -15.65 -79.41 55.06
C THR A 147 -16.64 -78.68 55.96
N ASN A 148 -16.97 -77.42 55.69
CA ASN A 148 -18.02 -76.70 56.40
C ASN A 148 -19.39 -77.30 56.10
N ALA A 149 -19.66 -77.77 54.87
CA ALA A 149 -20.87 -78.53 54.56
C ALA A 149 -20.93 -79.90 55.26
N ALA A 150 -19.78 -80.57 55.44
CA ALA A 150 -19.67 -81.82 56.21
C ALA A 150 -19.85 -81.58 57.72
N LEU A 151 -19.25 -80.52 58.27
CA LEU A 151 -19.47 -80.05 59.64
C LEU A 151 -20.90 -79.54 59.84
N VAL A 152 -21.54 -78.96 58.82
CA VAL A 152 -22.97 -78.60 58.83
C VAL A 152 -23.82 -79.86 58.86
N LYS A 153 -23.42 -80.96 58.20
CA LYS A 153 -24.08 -82.27 58.33
C LYS A 153 -23.87 -82.89 59.72
N GLU A 154 -22.70 -82.73 60.36
CA GLU A 154 -22.53 -83.09 61.78
C GLU A 154 -23.30 -82.15 62.72
N LYS A 155 -23.43 -80.87 62.39
CA LYS A 155 -24.29 -79.91 63.08
C LYS A 155 -25.78 -80.17 62.81
N THR A 156 -26.16 -80.98 61.81
CA THR A 156 -27.56 -81.40 61.65
C THR A 156 -28.02 -82.45 62.66
N THR A 157 -27.16 -82.91 63.57
CA THR A 157 -27.58 -83.57 64.82
C THR A 157 -27.66 -82.60 66.01
N THR A 158 -27.27 -81.34 65.85
CA THR A 158 -27.50 -80.26 66.83
C THR A 158 -27.90 -78.94 66.15
N GLU A 159 -29.21 -78.81 66.04
CA GLU A 159 -29.94 -77.54 66.14
C GLU A 159 -30.12 -76.70 64.87
N ALA A 160 -31.40 -76.59 64.53
CA ALA A 160 -32.01 -75.72 63.55
C ALA A 160 -31.70 -74.23 63.80
N ALA A 161 -31.08 -73.55 62.82
CA ALA A 161 -31.30 -72.14 62.47
C ALA A 161 -30.33 -71.69 61.36
N VAL A 162 -30.70 -70.62 60.64
CA VAL A 162 -29.88 -69.81 59.71
C VAL A 162 -29.94 -70.21 58.22
N LYS A 163 -31.15 -70.10 57.67
CA LYS A 163 -31.38 -69.65 56.30
C LYS A 163 -31.03 -68.15 56.19
N GLU A 164 -29.77 -67.75 56.02
CA GLU A 164 -29.46 -66.32 55.75
C GLU A 164 -28.01 -66.06 55.24
N ALA A 165 -27.57 -66.62 54.10
CA ALA A 165 -26.24 -66.29 53.54
C ALA A 165 -26.09 -66.36 52.01
N GLU A 166 -27.18 -66.46 51.23
CA GLU A 166 -27.10 -66.53 49.76
C GLU A 166 -27.41 -65.19 49.04
N ALA A 167 -27.67 -64.10 49.79
CA ALA A 167 -28.08 -62.82 49.20
C ALA A 167 -26.95 -61.81 48.93
N HIS A 168 -25.70 -62.04 49.35
CA HIS A 168 -24.70 -60.96 49.42
C HIS A 168 -23.79 -60.78 48.18
N GLY A 169 -23.65 -61.79 47.31
CA GLY A 169 -22.73 -61.73 46.15
C GLY A 169 -23.31 -61.06 44.89
N ALA A 170 -24.62 -61.22 44.64
CA ALA A 170 -25.28 -60.68 43.45
C ALA A 170 -25.59 -59.16 43.55
N ALA A 171 -25.57 -58.60 44.76
CA ALA A 171 -25.89 -57.19 45.01
C ALA A 171 -24.74 -56.23 44.64
N MET A 172 -23.48 -56.66 44.74
CA MET A 172 -22.32 -55.77 44.54
C MET A 172 -22.06 -55.46 43.05
N LEU A 173 -22.20 -56.46 42.17
CA LEU A 173 -22.02 -56.30 40.72
C LEU A 173 -23.18 -55.51 40.06
N ARG A 174 -24.40 -55.69 40.57
CA ARG A 174 -25.60 -54.99 40.09
C ARG A 174 -25.56 -53.50 40.42
N ARG A 175 -24.96 -53.13 41.56
CA ARG A 175 -24.79 -51.73 41.99
C ARG A 175 -23.72 -50.97 41.18
N SER A 176 -22.61 -51.62 40.80
CA SER A 176 -21.57 -50.97 39.97
C SER A 176 -22.01 -50.75 38.52
N LEU A 177 -22.83 -51.65 37.97
CA LEU A 177 -23.41 -51.52 36.63
C LEU A 177 -24.55 -50.50 36.60
N GLN A 178 -25.42 -50.47 37.62
CA GLN A 178 -26.45 -49.43 37.75
C GLN A 178 -25.85 -48.02 37.83
N MET A 179 -24.76 -47.83 38.58
CA MET A 179 -24.12 -46.52 38.70
C MET A 179 -23.52 -46.02 37.37
N ARG A 180 -22.94 -46.91 36.55
CA ARG A 180 -22.45 -46.54 35.21
C ARG A 180 -23.58 -46.28 34.21
N MET A 181 -24.66 -47.06 34.27
CA MET A 181 -25.85 -46.84 33.42
C MET A 181 -26.60 -45.55 33.77
N LEU A 182 -26.52 -45.08 35.01
CA LEU A 182 -27.13 -43.80 35.43
C LEU A 182 -26.30 -42.58 35.00
N ILE A 183 -24.97 -42.68 34.93
CA ILE A 183 -24.08 -41.55 34.64
C ILE A 183 -23.77 -41.41 33.13
N ALA A 184 -23.65 -42.53 32.40
CA ALA A 184 -23.25 -42.52 30.99
C ALA A 184 -24.21 -41.75 30.03
N PRO A 185 -25.55 -41.82 30.17
CA PRO A 185 -26.47 -41.06 29.32
C PRO A 185 -26.36 -39.55 29.51
N GLY A 186 -26.10 -39.08 30.74
CA GLY A 186 -25.91 -37.66 31.04
C GLY A 186 -24.64 -37.10 30.40
N ILE A 187 -23.52 -37.82 30.52
CA ILE A 187 -22.25 -37.44 29.88
C ILE A 187 -22.40 -37.46 28.35
N HIS A 188 -23.09 -38.47 27.79
CA HIS A 188 -23.31 -38.54 26.34
C HIS A 188 -24.20 -37.41 25.82
N GLY A 189 -25.27 -37.05 26.56
CA GLY A 189 -26.13 -35.92 26.23
C GLY A 189 -25.41 -34.57 26.29
N GLU A 190 -24.60 -34.35 27.33
CA GLU A 190 -23.80 -33.12 27.49
C GLU A 190 -22.73 -32.98 26.39
N VAL A 191 -22.03 -34.07 26.07
CA VAL A 191 -21.05 -34.09 24.96
C VAL A 191 -21.74 -33.81 23.62
N THR A 192 -22.94 -34.36 23.40
CA THR A 192 -23.71 -34.12 22.17
C THR A 192 -24.17 -32.67 22.07
N SER A 193 -24.68 -32.07 23.16
CA SER A 193 -25.06 -30.65 23.18
C SER A 193 -23.87 -29.74 22.87
N ARG A 194 -22.73 -29.97 23.53
CA ARG A 194 -21.50 -29.21 23.30
C ARG A 194 -20.96 -29.38 21.89
N ALA A 195 -21.11 -30.56 21.27
CA ALA A 195 -20.74 -30.79 19.88
C ALA A 195 -21.64 -30.00 18.93
N THR A 196 -22.95 -29.98 19.13
CA THR A 196 -23.88 -29.20 18.30
C THR A 196 -23.66 -27.70 18.42
N GLU A 197 -23.38 -27.18 19.63
CA GLU A 197 -23.02 -25.77 19.85
C GLU A 197 -21.68 -25.40 19.24
N ALA A 198 -20.71 -26.32 19.21
CA ALA A 198 -19.44 -26.09 18.54
C ALA A 198 -19.62 -26.04 17.01
N GLU A 199 -20.49 -26.89 16.46
CA GLU A 199 -20.79 -26.91 15.03
C GLU A 199 -21.53 -25.65 14.56
N THR A 200 -22.52 -25.16 15.32
CA THR A 200 -23.20 -23.90 15.00
C THR A 200 -22.25 -22.71 15.05
N ARG A 201 -21.37 -22.65 16.06
CA ARG A 201 -20.30 -21.64 16.13
C ARG A 201 -19.33 -21.72 14.96
N ALA A 202 -18.98 -22.93 14.50
CA ALA A 202 -18.12 -23.12 13.34
C ALA A 202 -18.78 -22.59 12.05
N ARG A 203 -20.07 -22.89 11.83
CA ARG A 203 -20.83 -22.39 10.67
C ARG A 203 -21.00 -20.86 10.68
N GLN A 204 -21.24 -20.27 11.85
CA GLN A 204 -21.30 -18.81 11.99
C GLN A 204 -19.94 -18.16 11.69
N ALA A 205 -18.85 -18.75 12.19
CA ALA A 205 -17.50 -18.27 11.89
C ALA A 205 -17.17 -18.39 10.39
N GLU A 206 -17.62 -19.44 9.72
CA GLU A 206 -17.47 -19.61 8.28
C GLU A 206 -18.19 -18.51 7.48
N GLY A 207 -19.46 -18.22 7.79
CA GLY A 207 -20.19 -17.13 7.14
C GLY A 207 -19.55 -15.74 7.33
N VAL A 208 -18.97 -15.47 8.52
CA VAL A 208 -18.23 -14.23 8.76
C VAL A 208 -16.95 -14.17 7.93
N ARG A 209 -16.22 -15.29 7.78
CA ARG A 209 -15.04 -15.35 6.90
C ARG A 209 -15.41 -15.13 5.44
N ASP A 210 -16.50 -15.73 4.98
CA ASP A 210 -16.95 -15.58 3.59
C ASP A 210 -17.35 -14.13 3.32
N GLY A 211 -18.11 -13.51 4.23
CA GLY A 211 -18.43 -12.08 4.15
C GLY A 211 -17.19 -11.18 4.14
N LEU A 212 -16.19 -11.49 4.97
CA LEU A 212 -14.91 -10.77 4.98
C LEU A 212 -14.12 -10.99 3.68
N ALA A 213 -14.13 -12.20 3.12
CA ALA A 213 -13.46 -12.50 1.85
C ALA A 213 -14.11 -11.75 0.68
N THR A 214 -15.44 -11.66 0.65
CA THR A 214 -16.16 -10.84 -0.33
C THR A 214 -15.84 -9.35 -0.17
N SER A 215 -15.85 -8.83 1.05
CA SER A 215 -15.48 -7.42 1.31
C SER A 215 -14.03 -7.12 0.92
N LEU A 216 -13.09 -8.03 1.19
CA LEU A 216 -11.69 -7.87 0.79
C LEU A 216 -11.52 -7.89 -0.73
N ALA A 217 -12.25 -8.77 -1.44
CA ALA A 217 -12.25 -8.79 -2.90
C ALA A 217 -12.76 -7.46 -3.47
N GLN A 218 -13.88 -6.95 -2.95
CA GLN A 218 -14.44 -5.65 -3.35
C GLN A 218 -13.43 -4.52 -3.15
N VAL A 219 -12.83 -4.39 -1.95
CA VAL A 219 -11.81 -3.36 -1.67
C VAL A 219 -10.59 -3.49 -2.59
N THR A 220 -10.22 -4.72 -2.96
CA THR A 220 -9.11 -4.96 -3.88
C THR A 220 -9.43 -4.48 -5.30
N ASP A 221 -10.64 -4.77 -5.78
CA ASP A 221 -11.12 -4.35 -7.08
C ASP A 221 -11.30 -2.83 -7.16
N ASP A 222 -11.91 -2.23 -6.13
CA ASP A 222 -12.07 -0.78 -5.96
C ASP A 222 -10.72 -0.06 -6.00
N HIS A 223 -9.76 -0.57 -5.23
CA HIS A 223 -8.40 -0.02 -5.20
C HIS A 223 -7.71 -0.16 -6.55
N ALA A 224 -7.89 -1.29 -7.25
CA ALA A 224 -7.35 -1.48 -8.59
C ALA A 224 -7.96 -0.49 -9.59
N TRP A 225 -9.27 -0.26 -9.53
CA TRP A 225 -9.94 0.71 -10.39
C TRP A 225 -9.49 2.14 -10.11
N MET A 226 -9.42 2.56 -8.84
CA MET A 226 -8.93 3.89 -8.45
C MET A 226 -7.52 4.15 -8.99
N ARG A 227 -6.64 3.15 -8.90
CA ARG A 227 -5.26 3.25 -9.38
C ARG A 227 -5.16 3.32 -10.90
N GLN A 228 -6.00 2.57 -11.62
CA GLN A 228 -5.92 2.48 -13.09
C GLN A 228 -6.69 3.60 -13.79
N HIS A 229 -7.81 4.05 -13.23
CA HIS A 229 -8.77 4.94 -13.89
C HIS A 229 -9.17 6.12 -13.00
N GLY A 230 -9.57 5.87 -11.75
CA GLY A 230 -10.17 6.89 -10.88
C GLY A 230 -9.32 8.14 -10.69
N ILE A 231 -8.03 7.99 -10.35
CA ILE A 231 -7.10 9.12 -10.22
C ILE A 231 -6.93 9.86 -11.54
N GLY A 232 -6.87 9.13 -12.66
CA GLY A 232 -6.76 9.72 -13.99
C GLY A 232 -7.94 10.63 -14.31
N HIS A 233 -9.17 10.13 -14.10
CA HIS A 233 -10.39 10.90 -14.35
C HIS A 233 -10.55 12.10 -13.42
N ILE A 234 -10.17 11.99 -12.14
CA ILE A 234 -10.15 13.13 -11.22
C ILE A 234 -9.21 14.22 -11.73
N VAL A 235 -7.98 13.85 -12.12
CA VAL A 235 -7.00 14.80 -12.63
C VAL A 235 -7.48 15.44 -13.95
N GLU A 236 -8.00 14.64 -14.87
CA GLU A 236 -8.56 15.10 -16.14
C GLU A 236 -9.71 16.10 -15.91
N ALA A 237 -10.66 15.79 -15.03
CA ALA A 237 -11.78 16.67 -14.71
C ALA A 237 -11.37 18.00 -14.05
N ILE A 238 -10.20 18.06 -13.40
CA ILE A 238 -9.66 19.29 -12.82
C ILE A 238 -8.89 20.09 -13.88
N LEU A 239 -8.02 19.41 -14.64
CA LEU A 239 -7.18 20.06 -15.63
C LEU A 239 -7.99 20.61 -16.81
N ASP A 240 -8.99 19.85 -17.26
CA ASP A 240 -9.84 20.19 -18.40
C ASP A 240 -11.05 21.06 -18.01
N ALA A 241 -11.18 21.41 -16.73
CA ALA A 241 -12.21 22.33 -16.30
C ALA A 241 -12.07 23.67 -17.03
N PRO A 242 -13.14 24.21 -17.63
CA PRO A 242 -13.05 25.44 -18.41
C PRO A 242 -12.58 26.63 -17.57
N GLU A 243 -12.90 26.66 -16.29
CA GLU A 243 -12.43 27.66 -15.33
C GLU A 243 -10.91 27.63 -15.17
N ASN A 244 -10.34 26.42 -15.05
CA ASN A 244 -8.90 26.22 -14.94
C ASN A 244 -8.19 26.59 -16.25
N ALA A 245 -8.73 26.15 -17.39
CA ALA A 245 -8.18 26.48 -18.71
C ALA A 245 -8.14 27.99 -18.97
N VAL A 246 -9.22 28.72 -18.63
CA VAL A 246 -9.28 30.18 -18.77
C VAL A 246 -8.29 30.86 -17.83
N ALA A 247 -8.23 30.45 -16.56
CA ALA A 247 -7.35 31.07 -15.58
C ALA A 247 -5.86 30.85 -15.91
N VAL A 248 -5.47 29.65 -16.34
CA VAL A 248 -4.09 29.37 -16.80
C VAL A 248 -3.75 30.17 -18.05
N THR A 249 -4.70 30.34 -18.97
CA THR A 249 -4.48 31.13 -20.20
C THR A 249 -4.24 32.61 -19.87
N ASP A 250 -5.08 33.22 -19.02
CA ASP A 250 -4.87 34.62 -18.59
C ASP A 250 -3.55 34.75 -17.82
N MET A 251 -3.25 33.85 -16.87
CA MET A 251 -1.97 33.86 -16.14
C MET A 251 -0.76 33.81 -17.09
N ASN A 252 -0.78 32.94 -18.10
CA ASN A 252 0.30 32.83 -19.10
C ASN A 252 0.43 34.10 -19.95
N GLU A 253 -0.68 34.71 -20.35
CA GLU A 253 -0.68 35.96 -21.11
C GLU A 253 -0.12 37.13 -20.28
N ARG A 254 -0.54 37.25 -19.01
CA ARG A 254 0.00 38.27 -18.09
C ARG A 254 1.48 38.05 -17.80
N ALA A 255 1.92 36.80 -17.60
CA ALA A 255 3.32 36.46 -17.40
C ALA A 255 4.17 36.87 -18.61
N TYR A 256 3.66 36.61 -19.82
CA TYR A 256 4.32 37.01 -21.06
C TYR A 256 4.48 38.53 -21.16
N TRP A 257 3.44 39.30 -20.86
CA TRP A 257 3.51 40.78 -20.87
C TRP A 257 4.45 41.33 -19.80
N ALA A 258 4.41 40.79 -18.58
CA ALA A 258 5.31 41.18 -17.49
C ALA A 258 6.77 40.90 -17.85
N GLY A 259 7.07 39.71 -18.36
CA GLY A 259 8.40 39.32 -18.83
C GLY A 259 8.90 40.20 -19.97
N PHE A 260 8.04 40.49 -20.96
CA PHE A 260 8.38 41.38 -22.07
C PHE A 260 8.75 42.79 -21.59
N LYS A 261 7.93 43.38 -20.71
CA LYS A 261 8.20 44.73 -20.17
C LYS A 261 9.48 44.74 -19.34
N ALA A 262 9.69 43.75 -18.48
CA ALA A 262 10.91 43.63 -17.67
C ALA A 262 12.16 43.50 -18.55
N GLY A 263 12.10 42.66 -19.59
CA GLY A 263 13.19 42.49 -20.55
C GLY A 263 13.48 43.76 -21.34
N TYR A 264 12.45 44.49 -21.80
CA TYR A 264 12.62 45.77 -22.48
C TYR A 264 13.29 46.81 -21.59
N ASN A 265 12.85 46.94 -20.34
CA ASN A 265 13.44 47.86 -19.37
C ASN A 265 14.89 47.50 -19.02
N LYS A 266 15.21 46.20 -18.90
CA LYS A 266 16.59 45.73 -18.74
C LYS A 266 17.47 46.14 -19.93
N CYS A 267 16.98 45.95 -21.16
CA CYS A 267 17.69 46.39 -22.37
C CYS A 267 17.93 47.91 -22.39
N LEU A 268 16.94 48.72 -22.02
CA LEU A 268 17.12 50.16 -21.89
C LEU A 268 18.22 50.50 -20.87
N ASN A 269 18.23 49.85 -19.72
CA ASN A 269 19.24 50.05 -18.68
C ASN A 269 20.64 49.66 -19.16
N ASP A 270 20.76 48.60 -19.96
CA ASP A 270 22.04 48.13 -20.49
C ASP A 270 22.57 49.01 -21.63
N VAL A 271 21.70 49.57 -22.49
CA VAL A 271 22.09 50.36 -23.67
C VAL A 271 22.34 51.84 -23.35
N ASN A 272 21.56 52.42 -22.43
CA ASN A 272 21.63 53.85 -22.10
C ASN A 272 23.03 54.37 -21.70
N PRO A 273 23.87 53.61 -20.96
CA PRO A 273 25.24 54.03 -20.66
C PRO A 273 26.13 54.25 -21.88
N PHE A 274 25.83 53.59 -23.00
CA PHE A 274 26.65 53.62 -24.22
C PHE A 274 26.16 54.62 -25.27
N CYS A 275 24.98 55.21 -25.07
CA CYS A 275 24.35 56.11 -26.02
C CYS A 275 24.27 57.54 -25.44
N GLY A 276 24.64 58.55 -26.22
CA GLY A 276 24.57 59.96 -25.79
C GLY A 276 23.15 60.49 -25.60
N SER A 277 22.14 59.75 -26.06
CA SER A 277 20.71 59.99 -25.82
C SER A 277 20.16 58.94 -24.86
N LYS A 278 19.35 59.36 -23.88
CA LYS A 278 18.62 58.45 -22.99
C LYS A 278 17.39 57.91 -23.71
N PHE A 279 17.37 56.62 -23.97
CA PHE A 279 16.17 55.89 -24.38
C PHE A 279 15.28 55.67 -23.17
N THR A 280 13.99 55.95 -23.32
CA THR A 280 12.94 55.74 -22.31
C THR A 280 11.97 54.66 -22.78
N ASP A 281 11.10 54.20 -21.88
CA ASP A 281 10.09 53.20 -22.20
C ASP A 281 8.87 53.76 -22.96
N GLU A 282 8.87 55.05 -23.31
CA GLU A 282 7.76 55.76 -23.98
C GLU A 282 7.30 55.11 -25.30
N ARG A 283 8.20 54.38 -25.98
CA ARG A 283 7.88 53.68 -27.23
C ARG A 283 7.45 52.22 -27.03
N SER A 284 7.46 51.74 -25.79
CA SER A 284 6.97 50.41 -25.45
C SER A 284 5.45 50.37 -25.54
N GLY A 285 4.90 49.29 -26.08
CA GLY A 285 3.45 49.03 -26.03
C GLY A 285 2.89 48.90 -24.60
N PHE A 286 3.77 48.76 -23.60
CA PHE A 286 3.43 48.65 -22.18
C PHE A 286 3.88 49.89 -21.37
N HIS A 287 4.14 51.02 -22.03
CA HIS A 287 4.46 52.27 -21.34
C HIS A 287 3.31 52.65 -20.39
N GLY A 288 3.64 52.96 -19.13
CA GLY A 288 2.67 53.31 -18.09
C GLY A 288 1.75 52.16 -17.62
N VAL A 289 1.86 50.95 -18.16
CA VAL A 289 1.06 49.78 -17.76
C VAL A 289 1.77 48.98 -16.67
N ASP A 290 1.13 48.75 -15.53
CA ASP A 290 1.68 47.89 -14.49
C ASP A 290 1.42 46.40 -14.80
N THR A 291 2.30 45.83 -15.62
CA THR A 291 2.21 44.43 -16.05
C THR A 291 2.55 43.45 -14.92
N GLU A 292 3.36 43.85 -13.95
CA GLU A 292 3.77 43.01 -12.82
C GLU A 292 2.60 42.86 -11.85
N ALA A 293 1.96 43.97 -11.45
CA ALA A 293 0.75 43.92 -10.63
C ALA A 293 -0.41 43.17 -11.34
N ALA A 294 -0.51 43.28 -12.67
CA ALA A 294 -1.51 42.52 -13.43
C ALA A 294 -1.24 41.01 -13.43
N PHE A 295 0.03 40.59 -13.45
CA PHE A 295 0.40 39.18 -13.32
C PHE A 295 0.14 38.68 -11.89
N ASP A 296 0.53 39.44 -10.87
CA ASP A 296 0.27 39.08 -9.47
C ASP A 296 -1.23 38.93 -9.20
N ALA A 297 -2.07 39.84 -9.75
CA ALA A 297 -3.51 39.74 -9.65
C ALA A 297 -4.09 38.48 -10.32
N ALA A 298 -3.53 38.07 -11.47
CA ALA A 298 -3.94 36.84 -12.16
C ALA A 298 -3.53 35.58 -11.38
N VAL A 299 -2.33 35.56 -10.79
CA VAL A 299 -1.88 34.48 -9.88
C VAL A 299 -2.80 34.39 -8.66
N ASP A 300 -3.15 35.53 -8.07
CA ASP A 300 -4.07 35.60 -6.94
C ASP A 300 -5.47 35.07 -7.29
N ALA A 301 -5.96 35.37 -8.50
CA ALA A 301 -7.23 34.87 -9.00
C ALA A 301 -7.18 33.35 -9.23
N TYR A 302 -6.08 32.84 -9.81
CA TYR A 302 -5.85 31.40 -9.99
C TYR A 302 -5.84 30.64 -8.66
N ASN A 303 -5.13 31.16 -7.66
CA ASN A 303 -5.05 30.54 -6.33
C ASN A 303 -6.40 30.52 -5.58
N LYS A 304 -7.34 31.39 -5.95
CA LYS A 304 -8.69 31.48 -5.37
C LYS A 304 -9.75 30.83 -6.28
N LEU A 305 -9.33 30.14 -7.33
CA LEU A 305 -10.24 29.56 -8.31
C LEU A 305 -11.08 28.45 -7.68
N SER A 306 -12.40 28.56 -7.83
CA SER A 306 -13.35 27.50 -7.48
C SER A 306 -13.65 26.69 -8.72
N ILE A 307 -13.39 25.40 -8.69
CA ILE A 307 -13.67 24.49 -9.80
C ILE A 307 -14.88 23.62 -9.42
N PRO A 308 -16.05 23.78 -10.06
CA PRO A 308 -17.26 23.03 -9.68
C PRO A 308 -17.12 21.51 -9.73
N SER A 309 -16.20 20.98 -10.55
CA SER A 309 -15.92 19.53 -10.57
C SER A 309 -15.26 19.04 -9.28
N LEU A 310 -14.48 19.87 -8.59
CA LEU A 310 -13.90 19.54 -7.27
C LEU A 310 -14.99 19.34 -6.23
N ASP A 311 -15.98 20.24 -6.16
CA ASP A 311 -17.08 20.14 -5.19
C ASP A 311 -17.87 18.84 -5.38
N ARG A 312 -18.07 18.42 -6.64
CA ARG A 312 -18.76 17.17 -6.97
C ARG A 312 -17.92 15.95 -6.57
N ILE A 313 -16.61 15.99 -6.78
CA ILE A 313 -15.69 14.92 -6.39
C ILE A 313 -15.63 14.80 -4.87
N GLU A 314 -15.53 15.93 -4.15
CA GLU A 314 -15.53 15.97 -2.69
C GLU A 314 -16.81 15.36 -2.11
N THR A 315 -17.97 15.73 -2.67
CA THR A 315 -19.25 15.12 -2.30
C THR A 315 -19.26 13.59 -2.53
N CYS A 316 -18.62 13.09 -3.59
CA CYS A 316 -18.51 11.64 -3.82
C CYS A 316 -17.62 10.96 -2.77
N LEU A 317 -16.53 11.61 -2.36
CA LEU A 317 -15.56 11.08 -1.39
C LEU A 317 -16.10 10.99 0.04
N GLU A 318 -17.15 11.75 0.37
CA GLU A 318 -17.81 11.69 1.69
C GLU A 318 -18.73 10.47 1.86
N ALA A 319 -19.08 9.76 0.78
CA ALA A 319 -19.94 8.58 0.85
C ALA A 319 -19.19 7.32 1.30
N GLU A 320 -19.87 6.40 2.00
CA GLU A 320 -19.28 5.09 2.37
C GLU A 320 -18.87 4.29 1.13
N ASP A 321 -19.67 4.33 0.07
CA ASP A 321 -19.42 3.70 -1.24
C ASP A 321 -18.85 4.71 -2.25
N TYR A 322 -17.84 5.49 -1.85
CA TYR A 322 -17.31 6.59 -2.66
C TYR A 322 -16.84 6.15 -4.06
N VAL A 323 -16.33 4.93 -4.21
CA VAL A 323 -15.83 4.40 -5.49
C VAL A 323 -16.97 4.23 -6.48
N ASP A 324 -18.11 3.70 -6.06
CA ASP A 324 -19.30 3.57 -6.91
C ASP A 324 -19.84 4.93 -7.34
N HIS A 325 -19.81 5.92 -6.45
CA HIS A 325 -20.20 7.29 -6.79
C HIS A 325 -19.23 7.94 -7.79
N LEU A 326 -17.92 7.72 -7.65
CA LEU A 326 -16.93 8.16 -8.64
C LEU A 326 -17.10 7.43 -9.98
N HIS A 327 -17.44 6.14 -9.96
CA HIS A 327 -17.79 5.39 -11.16
C HIS A 327 -18.97 6.02 -11.90
N MET A 328 -20.05 6.36 -11.18
CA MET A 328 -21.21 7.02 -11.80
C MET A 328 -20.87 8.42 -12.33
N LEU A 329 -19.99 9.15 -11.64
CA LEU A 329 -19.58 10.49 -12.05
C LEU A 329 -18.78 10.48 -13.36
N PHE A 330 -17.84 9.53 -13.51
CA PHE A 330 -16.90 9.50 -14.65
C PHE A 330 -17.29 8.51 -15.77
N ASN A 331 -18.10 7.51 -15.47
CA ASN A 331 -18.67 6.58 -16.45
C ASN A 331 -20.20 6.69 -16.42
N PRO A 332 -20.79 7.72 -17.05
CA PRO A 332 -22.24 7.71 -17.22
C PRO A 332 -22.63 6.46 -18.00
N VAL A 333 -23.61 5.72 -17.47
CA VAL A 333 -24.23 4.59 -18.15
C VAL A 333 -24.55 5.02 -19.58
N LYS A 334 -23.99 4.32 -20.58
CA LYS A 334 -24.42 4.49 -21.96
C LYS A 334 -25.92 4.24 -21.97
N GLU A 335 -26.72 5.30 -22.11
CA GLU A 335 -28.14 5.15 -22.36
C GLU A 335 -28.29 4.21 -23.54
N GLY A 336 -29.01 3.12 -23.30
CA GLY A 336 -29.15 2.01 -24.23
C GLY A 336 -29.56 2.50 -25.60
N GLU A 337 -28.95 1.88 -26.61
CA GLU A 337 -29.37 1.92 -28.00
C GLU A 337 -30.89 1.92 -28.09
N GLY A 338 -31.45 3.04 -28.53
CA GLY A 338 -32.86 3.16 -28.83
C GLY A 338 -33.25 2.10 -29.85
N THR A 339 -34.05 1.14 -29.42
CA THR A 339 -34.88 0.36 -30.33
C THR A 339 -35.80 1.35 -31.03
N GLY A 340 -35.55 1.54 -32.32
CA GLY A 340 -36.35 2.42 -33.16
C GLY A 340 -37.81 1.98 -33.27
N GLY A 341 -38.64 2.98 -33.54
CA GLY A 341 -39.85 2.84 -34.34
C GLY A 341 -41.17 2.80 -33.58
N ALA A 342 -41.86 3.95 -33.56
CA ALA A 342 -43.22 4.05 -34.07
C ALA A 342 -43.62 5.53 -34.20
N TYR A 343 -43.58 6.03 -35.44
CA TYR A 343 -44.49 7.10 -35.86
C TYR A 343 -45.88 6.49 -36.04
N ALA A 344 -46.90 7.07 -35.42
CA ALA A 344 -48.27 7.07 -35.93
C ALA A 344 -49.05 8.23 -35.30
N GLU A 345 -49.34 9.20 -36.17
CA GLU A 345 -50.27 10.35 -36.10
C GLU A 345 -49.94 11.57 -35.22
#